data_AF-A0A9W4DYL4-F1
#
_entry.id   AF-A0A9W4DYL4-F1
#
_cell.length_a   1.000
_cell.length_b   1.000
_cell.length_c   1.000
_cell.angle_alpha   90.00
_cell.angle_beta   90.00
_cell.angle_gamma   90.00
#
_symmetry.space_group_name_H-M   'P 1'
#
loop_
_entity.id
_entity.type
_entity.pdbx_description
1 polymer ?
#
loop_
_entity_poly.entity_id
_entity_poly.type
_entity_poly.pdbx_seq_one_letter_code
_entity_poly.pdbx_strand_id
1 'polypeptide(L)'
;MPAGGSAPAAPGPGAGPGPGGSGPGSGSGPGPGREEIVAILAAFGDRPPEEVPEGIDSMELAWLVHQIEQRYGDSVDDEAMSRMTTVSTALQVLAELRSGPGALEPGGAGGGRSV
;
A
#
# COMPACT_ATOMS: atom_id res chain seq x y z
N MET A 1 -34.89 -25.64 -0.49
CA MET A 1 -33.86 -25.14 0.46
C MET A 1 -32.60 -25.99 0.26
N PRO A 2 -31.35 -25.47 0.20
CA PRO A 2 -30.86 -24.08 0.13
C PRO A 2 -30.34 -23.74 -1.30
N ALA A 3 -30.69 -22.59 -1.87
CA ALA A 3 -30.15 -21.23 -1.71
C ALA A 3 -29.26 -20.88 -2.93
N GLY A 4 -29.90 -20.31 -3.95
CA GLY A 4 -29.20 -19.55 -4.98
C GLY A 4 -28.63 -18.28 -4.35
N GLY A 5 -27.31 -18.16 -4.37
CA GLY A 5 -26.60 -16.92 -4.12
C GLY A 5 -25.90 -16.53 -5.40
N SER A 6 -26.58 -15.76 -6.26
CA SER A 6 -25.88 -15.00 -7.30
C SER A 6 -24.93 -14.03 -6.60
N ALA A 7 -23.64 -14.13 -6.88
CA ALA A 7 -22.68 -13.11 -6.52
C ALA A 7 -23.12 -11.77 -7.17
N PRO A 8 -23.07 -10.62 -6.46
CA PRO A 8 -23.23 -9.35 -7.11
C PRO A 8 -22.06 -9.12 -8.08
N ALA A 9 -22.39 -8.68 -9.29
CA ALA A 9 -21.42 -8.25 -10.28
C ALA A 9 -20.57 -7.10 -9.73
N ALA A 10 -19.26 -7.18 -9.93
CA ALA A 10 -18.35 -6.08 -9.66
C ALA A 10 -18.83 -4.82 -10.43
N PRO A 11 -18.87 -3.63 -9.82
CA PRO A 11 -19.07 -2.40 -10.56
C PRO A 11 -17.91 -2.22 -11.54
N GLY A 12 -18.22 -1.98 -12.82
CA GLY A 12 -17.23 -1.67 -13.84
C GLY A 12 -16.46 -0.37 -13.53
N PRO A 13 -15.33 -0.11 -14.22
CA PRO A 13 -14.53 1.09 -14.00
C PRO A 13 -15.31 2.34 -14.42
N GLY A 14 -15.92 3.00 -13.44
CA GLY A 14 -16.49 4.34 -13.58
C GLY A 14 -15.37 5.36 -13.69
N ALA A 15 -15.04 5.76 -14.92
CA ALA A 15 -14.25 6.94 -15.18
C ALA A 15 -15.07 8.20 -14.88
N GLY A 16 -14.51 9.13 -14.08
CA GLY A 16 -15.03 10.47 -13.86
C GLY A 16 -13.97 11.38 -13.21
N PRO A 17 -13.52 12.48 -13.85
CA PRO A 17 -12.28 13.19 -13.48
C PRO A 17 -12.49 14.45 -12.64
N GLY A 18 -11.47 14.82 -11.85
CA GLY A 18 -11.33 16.13 -11.21
C GLY A 18 -9.86 16.45 -10.88
N PRO A 19 -9.19 17.35 -11.64
CA PRO A 19 -7.82 17.78 -11.37
C PRO A 19 -7.81 18.97 -10.40
N GLY A 20 -7.57 18.69 -9.12
CA GLY A 20 -7.19 19.70 -8.12
C GLY A 20 -5.69 19.63 -7.84
N GLY A 21 -4.86 20.06 -8.80
CA GLY A 21 -3.42 20.11 -8.60
C GLY A 21 -2.99 21.30 -7.75
N SER A 22 -1.98 21.10 -6.88
CA SER A 22 -0.79 21.97 -6.80
C SER A 22 0.22 21.47 -5.76
N GLY A 23 1.29 20.83 -6.24
CA GLY A 23 2.56 20.66 -5.51
C GLY A 23 3.35 19.42 -5.93
N PRO A 24 4.44 19.53 -6.71
CA PRO A 24 5.41 18.44 -6.87
C PRO A 24 6.25 18.33 -5.58
N GLY A 25 5.67 17.71 -4.56
CA GLY A 25 6.38 17.27 -3.36
C GLY A 25 7.05 15.93 -3.60
N SER A 26 8.11 15.92 -4.41
CA SER A 26 9.18 14.92 -4.40
C SER A 26 8.76 13.48 -4.09
N GLY A 27 8.28 12.76 -5.10
CA GLY A 27 8.50 11.32 -5.17
C GLY A 27 10.01 11.06 -5.17
N SER A 28 10.61 10.90 -3.99
CA SER A 28 12.02 10.53 -3.83
C SER A 28 12.23 9.83 -2.48
N GLY A 29 11.49 8.75 -2.29
CA GLY A 29 11.83 7.70 -1.35
C GLY A 29 11.35 6.37 -1.96
N PRO A 30 12.04 5.23 -1.73
CA PRO A 30 11.76 3.97 -2.43
C PRO A 30 10.52 3.25 -1.87
N GLY A 31 9.34 3.89 -1.83
CA GLY A 31 8.08 3.26 -1.42
C GLY A 31 6.95 4.24 -1.10
N PRO A 32 5.77 3.71 -0.70
CA PRO A 32 4.54 4.49 -0.61
C PRO A 32 4.60 5.57 0.48
N GLY A 33 4.29 6.81 0.10
CA GLY A 33 4.14 7.93 1.03
C GLY A 33 2.74 8.01 1.64
N ARG A 34 2.54 8.92 2.62
CA ARG A 34 1.23 9.12 3.28
C ARG A 34 0.11 9.40 2.29
N GLU A 35 0.38 10.26 1.33
CA GLU A 35 -0.59 10.66 0.31
C GLU A 35 -1.01 9.47 -0.56
N GLU A 36 -0.09 8.57 -0.86
CA GLU A 36 -0.38 7.33 -1.60
C GLU A 36 -1.27 6.40 -0.78
N ILE A 37 -0.94 6.16 0.49
CA ILE A 37 -1.76 5.30 1.36
C ILE A 37 -3.17 5.87 1.51
N VAL A 38 -3.28 7.18 1.72
CA VAL A 38 -4.58 7.86 1.84
C VAL A 38 -5.35 7.80 0.52
N ALA A 39 -4.71 8.00 -0.63
CA ALA A 39 -5.36 7.88 -1.94
C ALA A 39 -5.85 6.47 -2.23
N ILE A 40 -5.07 5.46 -1.82
CA ILE A 40 -5.47 4.06 -1.84
C ILE A 40 -6.73 3.93 -0.97
N LEU A 41 -6.68 4.20 0.34
CA LEU A 41 -7.82 4.03 1.24
C LEU A 41 -9.08 4.82 0.82
N ALA A 42 -8.91 6.02 0.27
CA ALA A 42 -9.97 6.86 -0.29
C ALA A 42 -10.72 6.16 -1.43
N ALA A 43 -9.98 5.49 -2.33
CA ALA A 43 -10.55 4.76 -3.45
C ALA A 43 -11.36 3.53 -3.01
N PHE A 44 -10.96 2.86 -1.93
CA PHE A 44 -11.74 1.77 -1.35
C PHE A 44 -13.03 2.26 -0.68
N GLY A 45 -12.95 3.38 0.03
CA GLY A 45 -14.08 3.98 0.75
C GLY A 45 -15.04 4.81 -0.10
N ASP A 46 -14.78 4.97 -1.41
CA ASP A 46 -15.49 5.89 -2.32
C ASP A 46 -15.65 7.30 -1.72
N ARG A 47 -14.60 7.78 -1.07
CA ARG A 47 -14.59 9.03 -0.29
C ARG A 47 -13.36 9.87 -0.62
N PRO A 48 -13.39 11.20 -0.42
CA PRO A 48 -12.21 12.02 -0.68
C PRO A 48 -11.10 11.73 0.35
N PRO A 49 -9.82 11.95 -0.02
CA PRO A 49 -8.67 11.67 0.84
C PRO A 49 -8.67 12.48 2.14
N GLU A 50 -9.31 13.65 2.14
CA GLU A 50 -9.51 14.50 3.34
C GLU A 50 -10.52 13.93 4.34
N GLU A 51 -11.42 13.03 3.90
CA GLU A 51 -12.40 12.34 4.73
C GLU A 51 -11.94 10.94 5.15
N VAL A 52 -10.73 10.54 4.79
CA VAL A 52 -10.17 9.26 5.24
C VAL A 52 -9.83 9.35 6.73
N PRO A 53 -10.49 8.55 7.59
CA PRO A 53 -10.16 8.50 9.00
C PRO A 53 -8.73 7.99 9.19
N GLU A 54 -8.10 8.41 10.29
CA GLU A 54 -6.77 7.93 10.63
C GLU A 54 -6.76 6.46 11.06
N GLY A 55 -7.88 5.96 11.61
CA GLY A 55 -8.08 4.54 11.89
C GLY A 55 -8.37 3.76 10.62
N ILE A 56 -7.72 2.61 10.47
CA ILE A 56 -7.90 1.69 9.35
C ILE A 56 -8.65 0.46 9.84
N ASP A 57 -9.76 0.14 9.19
CA ASP A 57 -10.50 -1.10 9.46
C ASP A 57 -9.81 -2.32 8.83
N SER A 58 -10.06 -3.52 9.34
CA SER A 58 -9.37 -4.73 8.84
C SER A 58 -9.57 -4.99 7.34
N MET A 59 -10.73 -4.63 6.80
CA MET A 59 -11.04 -4.74 5.37
C MET A 59 -10.24 -3.74 4.54
N GLU A 60 -10.19 -2.49 4.98
CA GLU A 60 -9.42 -1.43 4.33
C GLU A 60 -7.94 -1.74 4.36
N LEU A 61 -7.46 -2.28 5.49
CA LEU A 61 -6.09 -2.73 5.66
C LEU A 61 -5.76 -3.90 4.72
N ALA A 62 -6.61 -4.93 4.66
CA ALA A 62 -6.40 -6.07 3.77
C ALA A 62 -6.32 -5.62 2.30
N TRP A 63 -7.16 -4.66 1.92
CA TRP A 63 -7.14 -4.10 0.58
C TRP A 63 -5.88 -3.23 0.34
N LEU A 64 -5.47 -2.40 1.29
CA LEU A 64 -4.23 -1.62 1.24
C LEU A 64 -3.00 -2.53 1.04
N VAL A 65 -2.91 -3.60 1.83
CA VAL A 65 -1.83 -4.60 1.73
C VAL A 65 -1.83 -5.26 0.37
N HIS A 66 -2.99 -5.71 -0.11
CA HIS A 66 -3.11 -6.29 -1.44
C HIS A 66 -2.64 -5.33 -2.55
N GLN A 67 -2.96 -4.04 -2.45
CA GLN A 67 -2.49 -3.05 -3.43
C GLN A 67 -0.97 -2.85 -3.38
N ILE A 68 -0.37 -2.86 -2.19
CA ILE A 68 1.07 -2.70 -2.01
C ILE A 68 1.80 -3.95 -2.53
N GLU A 69 1.33 -5.14 -2.18
CA GLU A 69 1.86 -6.42 -2.68
C GLU A 69 1.83 -6.47 -4.21
N GLN A 70 0.70 -6.11 -4.82
CA GLN A 70 0.55 -6.13 -6.27
C GLN A 70 1.44 -5.08 -6.98
N ARG A 71 1.74 -3.97 -6.31
CA ARG A 71 2.45 -2.83 -6.92
C ARG A 71 3.95 -2.84 -6.69
N TYR A 72 4.38 -3.26 -5.52
CA TYR A 72 5.78 -3.27 -5.07
C TYR A 72 6.36 -4.68 -4.96
N GLY A 73 5.52 -5.72 -4.89
CA GLY A 73 5.96 -7.10 -4.69
C GLY A 73 6.39 -7.41 -3.25
N ASP A 74 6.20 -6.47 -2.32
CA ASP A 74 6.52 -6.64 -0.89
C ASP A 74 5.41 -7.42 -0.20
N SER A 75 5.73 -8.59 0.35
CA SER A 75 4.81 -9.38 1.18
C SER A 75 4.72 -8.78 2.59
N VAL A 76 3.50 -8.58 3.09
CA VAL A 76 3.26 -8.10 4.46
C VAL A 76 2.75 -9.25 5.32
N ASP A 77 3.50 -9.61 6.35
CA ASP A 77 3.09 -10.67 7.28
C ASP A 77 1.88 -10.27 8.14
N ASP A 78 1.10 -11.25 8.59
CA ASP A 78 -0.07 -11.03 9.46
C ASP A 78 0.24 -10.26 10.76
N GLU A 79 1.45 -10.43 11.32
CA GLU A 79 1.90 -9.65 12.49
C GLU A 79 2.04 -8.17 12.15
N ALA A 80 2.63 -7.86 10.98
CA ALA A 80 2.76 -6.50 10.49
C ALA A 80 1.38 -5.90 10.20
N MET A 81 0.50 -6.64 9.53
CA MET A 81 -0.89 -6.23 9.30
C MET A 81 -1.60 -5.89 10.62
N SER A 82 -1.52 -6.75 11.63
CA SER A 82 -2.19 -6.53 12.92
C SER A 82 -1.75 -5.24 13.64
N ARG A 83 -0.54 -4.75 13.37
CA ARG A 83 -0.04 -3.47 13.90
C ARG A 83 -0.59 -2.25 13.12
N MET A 84 -0.93 -2.40 11.84
CA MET A 84 -1.36 -1.31 10.94
C MET A 84 -2.82 -0.88 11.17
N THR A 85 -3.17 -0.54 12.40
CA THR A 85 -4.53 -0.08 12.77
C THR A 85 -4.78 1.39 12.44
N THR A 86 -3.73 2.13 12.05
CA THR A 86 -3.82 3.52 11.65
C THR A 86 -2.95 3.81 10.43
N VAL A 87 -3.27 4.88 9.70
CA VAL A 87 -2.47 5.37 8.55
C VAL A 87 -1.03 5.65 8.98
N SER A 88 -0.85 6.23 10.16
CA SER A 88 0.46 6.56 10.73
C SER A 88 1.27 5.30 11.01
N THR A 89 0.67 4.27 11.63
CA THR A 89 1.35 3.01 11.90
C THR A 89 1.62 2.23 10.61
N ALA A 90 0.69 2.23 9.65
CA ALA A 90 0.89 1.62 8.34
C ALA A 90 2.12 2.18 7.63
N LEU A 91 2.29 3.51 7.62
CA LEU A 91 3.48 4.15 7.05
C LEU A 91 4.77 3.70 7.72
N GLN A 92 4.79 3.62 9.04
CA GLN A 92 5.98 3.19 9.78
C GLN A 92 6.35 1.75 9.46
N VAL A 93 5.39 0.83 9.56
CA VAL A 93 5.61 -0.60 9.29
C VAL A 93 6.02 -0.83 7.84
N LEU A 94 5.35 -0.19 6.88
CA LEU A 94 5.72 -0.29 5.47
C LEU A 94 7.12 0.29 5.20
N ALA A 95 7.49 1.39 5.87
CA ALA A 95 8.84 1.95 5.80
C ALA A 95 9.90 1.04 6.41
N GLU A 96 9.59 0.35 7.50
CA GLU A 96 10.49 -0.63 8.14
C GLU A 96 10.74 -1.84 7.24
N LEU A 97 9.68 -2.41 6.64
CA LEU A 97 9.77 -3.58 5.75
C LEU A 97 10.71 -3.33 4.57
N ARG A 98 10.56 -2.18 3.91
CA ARG A 98 11.39 -1.76 2.77
C ARG A 98 12.78 -1.22 3.15
N SER A 99 12.94 -0.78 4.40
CA SER A 99 14.25 -0.35 4.95
C SER A 99 14.99 -1.50 5.65
N GLY A 100 14.55 -2.75 5.46
CA GLY A 100 15.15 -3.93 6.11
C GLY A 100 16.68 -3.92 6.08
N PRO A 101 17.35 -4.67 6.99
CA PRO A 101 18.78 -4.52 7.35
C PRO A 101 19.84 -4.72 6.23
N GLY A 102 19.48 -4.67 4.94
CA GLY A 102 20.37 -4.78 3.78
C GLY A 102 20.78 -3.46 3.11
N ALA A 103 20.38 -2.28 3.60
CA ALA A 103 20.69 -1.00 2.94
C ALA A 103 22.11 -0.44 3.19
N LEU A 104 23.05 -1.22 3.74
CA LEU A 104 24.43 -0.79 3.99
C LEU A 104 25.53 -1.82 3.64
N GLU A 105 25.49 -2.41 2.44
CA GLU A 105 26.71 -2.97 1.83
C GLU A 105 27.19 -2.15 0.62
N PRO A 106 27.88 -1.01 0.84
CA PRO A 106 28.82 -0.48 -0.14
C PRO A 106 30.18 -1.20 0.03
N GLY A 107 30.40 -2.36 -0.61
CA GLY A 107 31.60 -3.14 -0.30
C GLY A 107 32.03 -4.35 -1.16
N GLY A 108 32.23 -4.18 -2.48
CA GLY A 108 33.40 -4.72 -3.21
C GLY A 108 33.63 -6.23 -3.46
N ALA A 109 34.33 -6.47 -4.58
CA ALA A 109 35.02 -7.69 -5.06
C ALA A 109 34.12 -8.79 -5.67
N GLY A 110 34.17 -9.10 -6.96
CA GLY A 110 35.33 -9.13 -7.85
C GLY A 110 36.06 -10.48 -7.74
N GLY A 111 35.81 -11.37 -8.70
CA GLY A 111 36.72 -12.48 -9.04
C GLY A 111 36.34 -13.85 -8.49
N GLY A 112 36.15 -14.82 -9.39
CA GLY A 112 36.07 -16.22 -9.02
C GLY A 112 35.38 -17.17 -10.00
N ARG A 113 35.42 -16.93 -11.31
CA ARG A 113 35.05 -17.98 -12.28
C ARG A 113 36.24 -18.92 -12.45
N SER A 114 36.36 -19.90 -11.56
CA SER A 114 37.31 -21.00 -11.70
C SER A 114 36.82 -21.96 -12.78
N VAL A 115 37.68 -22.19 -13.76
CA VAL A 115 37.56 -23.23 -14.79
C VAL A 115 38.17 -24.54 -14.31
#